data_AF-A0A925AZ61-F1
#
_entry.id   AF-A0A925AZ61-F1
#
_cell.length_a   1.000
_cell.length_b   1.000
_cell.length_c   1.000
_cell.angle_alpha   90.00
_cell.angle_beta   90.00
_cell.angle_gamma   90.00
#
_symmetry.space_group_name_H-M   'P 1'
#
loop_
_entity.id
_entity.type
_entity.pdbx_description
1 polymer ?
#
loop_
_entity_poly.entity_id
_entity_poly.type
_entity_poly.pdbx_seq_one_letter_code
_entity_poly.pdbx_strand_id
1 'polypeptide(L)'
;MLGTHSSVAALVYSAAKAGLWSFSKTLREQLKATSIEVIEFAPPHVETDLDAPGANSAGMPLHKFVDAAVVELVAGVPVVTVAFSKAAHHSSRDEREVLFAKLNGPH
;
A
#
# COMPACT_ATOMS: atom_id res chain seq x y z
N MET A 1 2.43 4.43 -4.36
CA MET A 1 1.58 3.71 -3.39
C MET A 1 0.51 4.65 -2.87
N LEU A 2 -0.68 4.58 -3.44
CA LEU A 2 -1.77 5.54 -3.22
C LEU A 2 -2.73 5.11 -2.09
N GLY A 3 -2.47 3.98 -1.41
CA GLY A 3 -3.31 3.50 -0.31
C GLY A 3 -3.03 4.11 1.06
N THR A 4 -1.84 4.68 1.25
CA THR A 4 -1.41 5.37 2.48
C THR A 4 -1.12 6.86 2.24
N HIS A 5 -1.12 7.32 0.98
CA HIS A 5 -0.80 8.68 0.59
C HIS A 5 -1.80 9.18 -0.45
N SER A 6 -2.39 10.34 -0.15
CA SER A 6 -3.40 10.96 -1.00
C SER A 6 -2.73 11.64 -2.20
N SER A 7 -3.19 11.33 -3.41
CA SER A 7 -2.83 12.07 -4.62
C SER A 7 -4.05 12.80 -5.18
N VAL A 8 -3.85 14.05 -5.59
CA VAL A 8 -4.87 14.84 -6.27
C VAL A 8 -5.20 14.28 -7.66
N ALA A 9 -4.25 13.62 -8.31
CA ALA A 9 -4.44 12.97 -9.62
C ALA A 9 -5.24 11.66 -9.54
N ALA A 10 -5.38 11.08 -8.34
CA ALA A 10 -6.04 9.79 -8.12
C ALA A 10 -6.93 9.82 -6.87
N LEU A 11 -7.78 10.85 -6.76
CA LEU A 11 -8.61 11.12 -5.57
C LEU A 11 -9.49 9.93 -5.18
N VAL A 12 -10.30 9.42 -6.11
CA VAL A 12 -11.24 8.32 -5.83
C VAL A 12 -10.50 7.04 -5.45
N TYR A 13 -9.39 6.75 -6.14
CA TYR A 13 -8.53 5.62 -5.83
C TYR A 13 -7.96 5.73 -4.40
N SER A 14 -7.43 6.90 -4.05
CA SER A 14 -6.80 7.15 -2.75
C SER A 14 -7.81 6.98 -1.61
N ALA A 15 -9.01 7.56 -1.76
CA ALA A 15 -10.09 7.43 -0.79
C ALA A 15 -10.55 5.97 -0.63
N ALA A 16 -10.72 5.24 -1.74
CA ALA A 16 -11.14 3.84 -1.71
C ALA A 16 -10.12 2.94 -1.00
N LYS A 17 -8.82 3.13 -1.26
CA LYS A 17 -7.77 2.36 -0.59
C LYS A 17 -7.63 2.70 0.90
N ALA A 18 -7.80 3.96 1.29
CA ALA A 18 -7.86 4.34 2.71
C ALA A 18 -9.08 3.71 3.43
N GLY A 19 -10.23 3.63 2.73
CA GLY A 19 -11.41 2.90 3.21
C GLY A 19 -11.14 1.41 3.39
N LEU A 20 -10.48 0.78 2.41
CA LEU A 20 -10.10 -0.64 2.46
C LEU A 20 -9.15 -0.96 3.61
N TRP A 21 -8.21 -0.05 3.91
CA TRP A 21 -7.34 -0.15 5.09
C TRP A 21 -8.16 -0.22 6.40
N SER A 22 -9.09 0.73 6.58
CA SER A 22 -9.96 0.77 7.76
C SER A 22 -10.84 -0.48 7.87
N PHE A 23 -11.41 -0.93 6.74
CA PHE A 23 -12.22 -2.13 6.67
C PHE A 23 -11.41 -3.38 7.03
N SER A 24 -10.25 -3.60 6.42
CA SER A 24 -9.42 -4.78 6.66
C SER A 24 -8.91 -4.83 8.10
N LYS A 25 -8.56 -3.67 8.67
CA LYS A 25 -8.16 -3.55 10.07
C LYS A 25 -9.28 -3.96 11.04
N THR A 26 -10.49 -3.44 10.82
CA THR A 26 -11.63 -3.74 11.71
C THR A 26 -12.16 -5.16 11.50
N LEU A 27 -12.15 -5.67 10.27
CA LEU A 27 -12.49 -7.06 9.97
C LEU A 27 -11.56 -8.04 10.67
N ARG A 28 -10.24 -7.76 10.68
CA ARG A 28 -9.27 -8.58 11.43
C ARG A 28 -9.62 -8.66 12.91
N GLU A 29 -9.99 -7.53 13.52
CA GLU A 29 -10.43 -7.49 14.92
C GLU A 29 -11.70 -8.33 15.16
N GLN A 30 -12.68 -8.22 14.27
CA GLN A 30 -13.94 -8.99 14.36
C GLN A 30 -13.72 -10.50 14.25
N LEU A 31 -12.73 -10.94 13.45
CA LEU A 31 -12.49 -12.35 13.18
C LEU A 31 -11.48 -13.01 14.14
N LYS A 32 -10.96 -12.30 15.15
CA LYS A 32 -9.93 -12.80 16.09
C LYS A 32 -10.28 -14.11 16.82
N ALA A 33 -11.57 -14.40 17.00
CA ALA A 33 -12.04 -15.62 17.66
C ALA A 33 -12.33 -16.77 16.68
N THR A 34 -12.02 -16.58 15.40
CA THR A 34 -12.21 -17.58 14.33
C THR A 34 -10.88 -18.11 13.83
N SER A 35 -10.91 -19.11 12.94
CA SER A 35 -9.72 -19.62 12.25
C SER A 35 -9.37 -18.83 10.98
N ILE A 36 -9.96 -17.63 10.76
CA ILE A 36 -9.76 -16.83 9.55
C ILE A 36 -8.75 -15.72 9.82
N GLU A 37 -7.70 -15.66 8.99
CA GLU A 37 -6.71 -14.59 9.00
C GLU A 37 -7.01 -13.54 7.91
N VAL A 38 -6.84 -12.27 8.27
CA VAL A 38 -7.00 -11.14 7.35
C VAL A 38 -5.66 -10.45 7.18
N ILE A 39 -5.07 -10.61 5.99
CA ILE A 39 -3.76 -10.07 5.63
C ILE A 39 -3.96 -9.07 4.49
N GLU A 40 -3.44 -7.85 4.67
CA GLU A 40 -3.53 -6.79 3.65
C GLU A 40 -2.20 -6.64 2.91
N PHE A 41 -2.23 -6.54 1.59
CA PHE A 41 -1.05 -6.26 0.77
C PHE A 41 -1.02 -4.78 0.40
N ALA A 42 0.05 -4.11 0.80
CA ALA A 42 0.25 -2.69 0.55
C ALA A 42 1.56 -2.50 -0.27
N PRO A 43 1.49 -2.68 -1.61
CA PRO A 43 2.68 -2.68 -2.47
C PRO A 43 3.26 -1.27 -2.69
N PRO A 44 4.56 -1.16 -3.03
CA PRO A 44 5.13 0.05 -3.59
C PRO A 44 4.61 0.30 -5.02
N HIS A 45 5.20 1.24 -5.76
CA HIS A 45 4.99 1.32 -7.20
C HIS A 45 5.64 0.10 -7.87
N VAL A 46 4.87 -0.69 -8.61
CA VAL A 46 5.30 -1.95 -9.25
C VAL A 46 5.19 -1.82 -10.76
N GLU A 47 6.19 -2.34 -11.46
CA GLU A 47 6.28 -2.39 -12.91
C GLU A 47 5.22 -3.35 -13.47
N THR A 48 4.07 -2.79 -13.81
CA THR A 48 2.89 -3.50 -14.34
C THR A 48 2.17 -2.62 -15.37
N ASP A 49 1.39 -3.25 -16.25
CA ASP A 49 0.56 -2.54 -17.22
C ASP A 49 -0.79 -2.06 -16.63
N LEU A 50 -0.81 -1.70 -15.33
CA LEU A 50 -2.03 -1.33 -14.60
C LEU A 50 -2.76 -0.13 -15.22
N ASP A 51 -2.01 0.89 -15.64
CA ASP A 51 -2.57 2.12 -16.22
C ASP A 51 -2.59 2.06 -17.75
N ALA A 52 -1.46 1.69 -18.35
CA ALA A 52 -1.28 1.41 -19.77
C ALA A 52 0.01 0.59 -19.98
N PRO A 53 0.18 -0.08 -21.14
CA PRO A 53 1.39 -0.82 -21.45
C PRO A 53 2.66 0.01 -21.27
N GLY A 54 3.57 -0.44 -20.40
CA GLY A 54 4.84 0.22 -20.11
C GLY A 54 4.76 1.53 -19.31
N ALA A 55 3.57 1.96 -18.87
CA ALA A 55 3.39 3.21 -18.13
C ALA A 55 4.09 3.23 -16.77
N ASN A 56 4.33 2.06 -16.19
CA ASN A 56 4.93 1.90 -14.86
C ASN A 56 6.36 1.35 -14.90
N SER A 57 7.11 1.58 -15.98
CA SER A 57 8.49 1.10 -16.16
C SER A 57 9.48 1.58 -15.08
N ALA A 58 9.15 2.66 -14.34
CA ALA A 58 9.92 3.13 -13.20
C ALA A 58 9.63 2.37 -11.88
N GLY A 59 8.66 1.45 -11.87
CA GLY A 59 8.27 0.68 -10.70
C GLY A 59 9.25 -0.43 -10.35
N MET A 60 9.06 -1.05 -9.18
CA MET A 60 9.77 -2.28 -8.82
C MET A 60 9.39 -3.41 -9.79
N PRO A 61 10.35 -4.19 -10.32
CA PRO A 61 10.02 -5.34 -11.17
C PRO A 61 9.06 -6.31 -10.49
N LEU A 62 8.01 -6.74 -11.20
CA LEU A 62 6.92 -7.55 -10.62
C LEU A 62 7.41 -8.80 -9.89
N HIS A 63 8.34 -9.56 -10.49
CA HIS A 63 8.89 -10.77 -9.87
C HIS A 63 9.59 -10.47 -8.53
N LYS A 64 10.33 -9.36 -8.43
CA LYS A 64 10.97 -8.94 -7.17
C LYS A 64 9.96 -8.55 -6.11
N PHE A 65 8.86 -7.90 -6.51
CA PHE A 65 7.77 -7.61 -5.58
C PHE A 65 7.15 -8.90 -5.04
N VAL A 66 6.86 -9.87 -5.91
CA VAL A 66 6.29 -11.17 -5.52
C VAL A 66 7.23 -11.90 -4.56
N ASP A 67 8.52 -12.02 -4.88
CA ASP A 67 9.51 -12.68 -4.03
C ASP A 67 9.54 -12.05 -2.62
N ALA A 68 9.60 -10.72 -2.54
CA ALA A 68 9.61 -10.01 -1.26
C ALA A 68 8.28 -10.10 -0.50
N ALA A 69 7.15 -10.06 -1.20
CA ALA A 69 5.83 -10.14 -0.60
C ALA A 69 5.55 -11.53 0.00
N VAL A 70 6.04 -12.61 -0.63
CA VAL A 70 5.93 -13.97 -0.10
C VAL A 70 6.71 -14.12 1.20
N VAL A 71 7.89 -13.51 1.33
CA VAL A 71 8.67 -13.54 2.57
C VAL A 71 7.90 -12.93 3.75
N GLU A 72 7.32 -11.74 3.55
CA GLU A 72 6.55 -11.06 4.59
C GLU A 72 5.21 -11.81 4.87
N LEU A 73 4.56 -12.36 3.84
CA LEU A 73 3.37 -13.20 4.00
C LEU A 73 3.64 -14.40 4.92
N VAL A 74 4.72 -15.13 4.68
CA VAL A 74 5.12 -16.29 5.49
C VAL A 74 5.52 -15.88 6.91
N ALA A 75 6.02 -14.66 7.10
CA ALA A 75 6.30 -14.11 8.43
C ALA A 75 5.03 -13.82 9.27
N GLY A 76 3.82 -13.93 8.67
CA GLY A 76 2.55 -13.79 9.39
C GLY A 76 2.23 -12.35 9.80
N VAL A 77 2.79 -11.35 9.12
CA VAL A 77 2.48 -9.95 9.41
C VAL A 77 1.07 -9.61 8.93
N PRO A 78 0.30 -8.78 9.67
CA PRO A 78 -1.07 -8.44 9.29
C PRO A 78 -1.14 -7.55 8.03
N VAL A 79 -0.02 -6.94 7.65
CA VAL A 79 0.11 -6.05 6.49
C VAL A 79 1.45 -6.29 5.80
N VAL A 80 1.41 -6.83 4.59
CA VAL A 80 2.58 -7.09 3.75
C VAL A 80 3.01 -5.79 3.07
N THR A 81 4.20 -5.33 3.39
CA THR A 81 4.83 -4.13 2.82
C THR A 81 6.23 -4.45 2.29
N VAL A 82 6.63 -3.83 1.19
CA VAL A 82 7.90 -4.08 0.49
C VAL A 82 8.57 -2.74 0.14
N ALA A 83 9.88 -2.64 0.42
CA ALA A 83 10.70 -1.47 0.14
C ALA A 83 10.07 -0.17 0.66
N PHE A 84 9.88 0.84 -0.19
CA PHE A 84 9.33 2.13 0.20
C PHE A 84 7.95 2.03 0.87
N SER A 85 7.14 1.01 0.54
CA SER A 85 5.82 0.87 1.17
C SER A 85 5.89 0.57 2.67
N LYS A 86 7.02 0.02 3.16
CA LYS A 86 7.26 -0.21 4.59
C LYS A 86 7.41 1.10 5.35
N ALA A 87 8.26 2.00 4.85
CA ALA A 87 8.46 3.32 5.45
C ALA A 87 7.18 4.17 5.38
N ALA A 88 6.51 4.16 4.22
CA ALA A 88 5.22 4.79 3.99
C ALA A 88 4.14 4.34 4.99
N HIS A 89 4.02 3.03 5.22
CA HIS A 89 3.00 2.45 6.09
C HIS A 89 3.21 2.79 7.57
N HIS A 90 4.45 2.95 8.01
CA HIS A 90 4.79 3.29 9.40
C HIS A 90 4.96 4.79 9.67
N SER A 91 4.66 5.63 8.68
CA SER A 91 4.79 7.08 8.82
C SER A 91 3.80 7.66 9.83
N SER A 92 4.31 8.58 10.65
CA SER A 92 3.51 9.43 11.53
C SER A 92 2.55 10.30 10.71
N ARG A 93 1.62 10.99 11.41
CA ARG A 93 0.72 11.93 10.74
C ARG A 93 1.49 13.06 10.06
N ASP A 94 2.48 13.65 10.74
CA ASP A 94 3.25 14.78 10.22
C ASP A 94 4.11 14.37 9.01
N GLU A 95 4.73 13.18 9.06
CA GLU A 95 5.47 12.65 7.90
C GLU A 95 4.56 12.40 6.69
N ARG A 96 3.30 12.01 6.92
CA ARG A 96 2.32 11.85 5.82
C ARG A 96 1.93 13.18 5.19
N GLU A 97 1.84 14.26 5.95
CA GLU A 97 1.61 15.60 5.39
C GLU A 97 2.81 16.04 4.53
N VAL A 98 4.04 15.76 4.96
CA VAL A 98 5.25 16.02 4.16
C VAL A 98 5.24 15.19 2.86
N LEU A 99 4.88 13.91 2.94
CA LEU A 99 4.76 13.03 1.77
C LEU A 99 3.65 13.49 0.82
N PHE A 100 2.53 13.96 1.36
CA PHE A 100 1.43 14.53 0.58
C PHE A 100 1.88 15.76 -0.22
N ALA A 101 2.56 16.72 0.43
CA ALA A 101 3.06 17.90 -0.25
C ALA A 101 4.07 17.54 -1.35
N LYS A 102 5.01 16.61 -1.08
CA LYS A 102 5.99 16.15 -2.08
C LYS A 102 5.35 15.46 -3.28
N LEU A 103 4.30 14.65 -3.06
CA LEU A 103 3.63 13.90 -4.10
C LEU A 103 2.80 14.79 -5.04
N ASN A 104 2.25 15.89 -4.51
CA ASN A 104 1.31 16.75 -5.24
C ASN A 104 1.96 18.03 -5.78
N GLY A 105 3.22 18.31 -5.44
CA GLY A 105 3.96 19.49 -5.89
C GLY A 105 3.49 20.79 -5.19
N PRO A 106 4.15 21.93 -5.48
CA PRO A 106 3.68 23.23 -5.03
C PRO A 106 2.36 23.59 -5.75
N HIS A 107 1.48 24.26 -5.02
CA HIS A 107 0.29 24.93 -5.58
C HIS A 107 0.68 26.26 -6.23
#